data_AF-A0A815FLU5-F1
#
_entry.id   AF-A0A815FLU5-F1
#
_cell.length_a   1.000
_cell.length_b   1.000
_cell.length_c   1.000
_cell.angle_alpha   90.00
_cell.angle_beta   90.00
_cell.angle_gamma   90.00
#
_symmetry.space_group_name_H-M   'P 1'
#
loop_
_entity.id
_entity.type
_entity.pdbx_description
1 polymer ?
#
loop_
_entity_poly.entity_id
_entity_poly.type
_entity_poly.pdbx_seq_one_letter_code
_entity_poly.pdbx_strand_id
1 'polypeptide(L)'
;MAAGTTTPEFKLVLVGDGGVGKTTFVKRHLTGEFVKKYMATVGAEVHPIPFMTNRGPIIFNVWDTAAQEKFGGLRDGYYIGGQCAIIMFDVTSRISYKNVPNWHKDLVRVCEGVPMVLCGNKVDVKDRKMKAKAIVFHRHNNMQYYDLSARSNYNFEKPFLWLVRKLSCDPSVEFAPMQALRPPEIHLTDEQKKQMEKDMKWADTLPLSELGDDEDL
;
A
#
# COMPACT_ATOMS: atom_id res chain seq x y z
N MET A 1 3.23 40.13 8.38
CA MET A 1 3.98 38.92 8.77
C MET A 1 3.12 37.73 8.41
N ALA A 2 3.30 37.14 7.23
CA ALA A 2 2.57 35.92 6.85
C ALA A 2 3.06 34.79 7.74
N ALA A 3 2.17 34.19 8.54
CA ALA A 3 2.48 32.96 9.26
C ALA A 3 2.91 31.92 8.21
N GLY A 4 4.17 31.52 8.24
CA GLY A 4 4.68 30.46 7.36
C GLY A 4 3.99 29.16 7.73
N THR A 5 2.91 28.83 7.04
CA THR A 5 2.22 27.54 7.22
C THR A 5 3.14 26.46 6.66
N THR A 6 3.81 25.73 7.56
CA THR A 6 4.59 24.54 7.21
C THR A 6 3.63 23.48 6.68
N THR A 7 3.89 22.97 5.46
CA THR A 7 3.12 21.88 4.86
C THR A 7 3.14 20.67 5.79
N PRO A 8 1.98 20.10 6.17
CA PRO A 8 1.93 18.90 7.00
C PRO A 8 2.66 17.72 6.35
N GLU A 9 3.53 17.07 7.10
CA GLU A 9 4.28 15.90 6.64
C GLU A 9 3.96 14.68 7.51
N PHE A 10 3.86 13.51 6.86
CA PHE A 10 3.58 12.24 7.51
C PHE A 10 4.65 11.21 7.16
N LYS A 11 5.28 10.60 8.17
CA LYS A 11 6.14 9.44 7.96
C LYS A 11 5.29 8.20 7.65
N LEU A 12 5.43 7.68 6.43
CA LEU A 12 4.80 6.46 5.97
C LEU A 12 5.83 5.35 5.83
N VAL A 13 5.62 4.23 6.51
CA VAL A 13 6.50 3.06 6.42
C VAL A 13 5.94 2.09 5.38
N LEU A 14 6.71 1.75 4.34
CA LEU A 14 6.32 0.83 3.29
C LEU A 14 7.10 -0.49 3.40
N VAL A 15 6.39 -1.58 3.71
CA VAL A 15 6.96 -2.92 3.94
C VAL A 15 6.28 -3.99 3.11
N GLY A 16 6.90 -5.17 3.08
CA GLY A 16 6.45 -6.32 2.30
C GLY A 16 7.62 -7.05 1.65
N ASP A 17 7.35 -8.23 1.08
CA ASP A 17 8.36 -9.10 0.52
C ASP A 17 9.15 -8.47 -0.66
N GLY A 18 10.26 -9.13 -1.02
CA GLY A 18 11.07 -8.74 -2.16
C GLY A 18 10.28 -8.92 -3.45
N GLY A 19 10.38 -7.95 -4.36
CA GLY A 19 9.73 -8.05 -5.67
C GLY A 19 8.21 -7.85 -5.69
N VAL A 20 7.56 -7.54 -4.56
CA VAL A 20 6.11 -7.24 -4.52
C VAL A 20 5.75 -5.93 -5.23
N GLY A 21 6.72 -5.04 -5.45
CA GLY A 21 6.56 -3.81 -6.22
C GLY A 21 6.56 -2.50 -5.42
N LYS A 22 7.06 -2.50 -4.17
CA LYS A 22 7.15 -1.31 -3.29
C LYS A 22 7.86 -0.12 -3.96
N THR A 23 9.10 -0.33 -4.42
CA THR A 23 9.88 0.70 -5.12
C THR A 23 9.22 1.17 -6.40
N THR A 24 8.60 0.27 -7.17
CA THR A 24 7.84 0.64 -8.38
C THR A 24 6.64 1.51 -8.02
N PHE A 25 5.91 1.17 -6.96
CA PHE A 25 4.79 1.96 -6.46
C PHE A 25 5.20 3.37 -6.00
N VAL A 26 6.34 3.49 -5.31
CA VAL A 26 6.88 4.79 -4.88
C VAL A 26 7.35 5.63 -6.06
N LYS A 27 8.22 5.07 -6.92
CA LYS A 27 8.75 5.77 -8.10
C LYS A 27 7.65 6.20 -9.06
N ARG A 28 6.61 5.39 -9.20
CA ARG A 28 5.47 5.71 -10.06
C ARG A 28 4.67 6.90 -9.54
N HIS A 29 4.58 7.15 -8.23
CA HIS A 29 4.02 8.39 -7.67
C HIS A 29 4.94 9.60 -7.88
N LEU A 30 6.26 9.41 -7.82
CA LEU A 30 7.23 10.52 -7.91
C LEU A 30 7.48 11.00 -9.34
N THR A 31 7.78 10.08 -10.25
CA THR A 31 8.27 10.41 -11.61
C THR A 31 7.30 9.99 -12.70
N GLY A 32 6.22 9.28 -12.33
CA GLY A 32 5.36 8.58 -13.26
C GLY A 32 6.05 7.41 -13.96
N GLU A 33 7.31 7.08 -13.66
CA GLU A 33 8.02 6.01 -14.35
C GLU A 33 7.62 4.63 -13.81
N PHE A 34 7.38 3.68 -14.71
CA PHE A 34 7.24 2.29 -14.34
C PHE A 34 8.60 1.58 -14.47
N VAL A 35 9.09 1.07 -13.35
CA VAL A 35 10.37 0.36 -13.31
C VAL A 35 10.17 -1.12 -13.63
N LYS A 36 10.62 -1.55 -14.81
CA LYS A 36 10.53 -2.96 -15.28
C LYS A 36 11.58 -3.87 -14.66
N LYS A 37 12.81 -3.35 -14.47
CA LYS A 37 13.93 -4.14 -13.96
C LYS A 37 13.88 -4.16 -12.44
N TYR A 38 13.74 -5.35 -11.86
CA TYR A 38 13.87 -5.50 -10.42
C TYR A 38 15.32 -5.24 -10.00
N MET A 39 15.50 -4.24 -9.15
CA MET A 39 16.72 -4.01 -8.39
C MET A 39 16.33 -4.04 -6.92
N ALA A 40 16.95 -4.92 -6.14
CA ALA A 40 16.66 -5.02 -4.73
C ALA A 40 17.09 -3.73 -4.01
N THR A 41 16.17 -3.13 -3.25
CA THR A 41 16.48 -2.01 -2.37
C THR A 41 17.50 -2.45 -1.31
N VAL A 42 18.47 -1.59 -1.03
CA VAL A 42 19.47 -1.79 0.03
C VAL A 42 19.15 -0.82 1.17
N GLY A 43 18.82 -1.34 2.35
CA GLY A 43 18.42 -0.49 3.49
C GLY A 43 17.03 0.13 3.33
N ALA A 44 16.91 1.44 3.52
CA ALA A 44 15.67 2.19 3.31
C ALA A 44 15.96 3.48 2.53
N GLU A 45 15.12 3.78 1.55
CA GLU A 45 15.13 5.06 0.84
C GLU A 45 13.93 5.90 1.26
N VAL A 46 14.13 7.20 1.48
CA VAL A 46 13.05 8.12 1.87
C VAL A 46 12.65 8.96 0.66
N HIS A 47 11.36 8.94 0.36
CA HIS A 47 10.76 9.54 -0.82
C HIS A 47 9.62 10.48 -0.42
N PRO A 48 9.79 11.82 -0.49
CA PRO A 48 8.72 12.76 -0.19
C PRO A 48 7.72 12.81 -1.36
N ILE A 49 6.50 12.33 -1.13
CA ILE A 49 5.42 12.34 -2.12
C ILE A 49 4.40 13.42 -1.74
N PRO A 50 4.32 14.54 -2.49
CA PRO A 50 3.34 15.58 -2.24
C PRO A 50 1.96 15.19 -2.78
N PHE A 51 0.92 15.52 -2.02
CA PHE A 51 -0.48 15.45 -2.48
C PHE A 51 -1.15 16.81 -2.26
N MET A 52 -1.97 17.24 -3.22
CA MET A 52 -2.85 18.38 -3.04
C MET A 52 -4.22 17.89 -2.59
N THR A 53 -4.69 18.36 -1.44
CA THR A 53 -6.02 18.02 -0.91
C THR A 53 -6.95 19.23 -0.98
N ASN A 54 -8.26 19.00 -0.78
CA ASN A 54 -9.24 20.06 -0.49
C ASN A 54 -9.03 20.76 0.88
N ARG A 55 -7.97 20.43 1.63
CA ARG A 55 -7.51 21.09 2.87
C ARG A 55 -6.13 21.74 2.73
N GLY A 56 -5.55 21.71 1.52
CA GLY A 56 -4.19 22.20 1.26
C GLY A 56 -3.19 21.08 0.94
N PRO A 57 -1.92 21.43 0.72
CA PRO A 57 -0.88 20.47 0.41
C PRO A 57 -0.51 19.64 1.63
N ILE A 58 -0.16 18.37 1.41
CA ILE A 58 0.45 17.47 2.41
C ILE A 58 1.60 16.72 1.75
N ILE A 59 2.50 16.14 2.56
CA ILE A 59 3.59 15.29 2.08
C ILE A 59 3.59 13.98 2.85
N PHE A 60 3.64 12.85 2.14
CA PHE A 60 4.02 11.58 2.74
C PHE A 60 5.50 11.34 2.51
N ASN A 61 6.28 11.33 3.60
CA ASN A 61 7.66 10.87 3.58
C ASN A 61 7.65 9.35 3.59
N VAL A 62 7.68 8.73 2.41
CA VAL A 62 7.59 7.27 2.26
C VAL A 62 8.96 6.64 2.46
N TRP A 63 9.07 5.79 3.47
CA TRP A 63 10.24 4.97 3.74
C TRP A 63 10.08 3.65 2.98
N ASP A 64 10.64 3.58 1.76
CA ASP A 64 10.70 2.35 0.96
C ASP A 64 11.79 1.43 1.53
N THR A 65 11.36 0.36 2.21
CA THR A 65 12.27 -0.53 2.93
C THR A 65 12.66 -1.76 2.10
N ALA A 66 13.92 -2.17 2.25
CA ALA A 66 14.41 -3.43 1.70
C ALA A 66 13.72 -4.63 2.36
N ALA A 67 13.27 -5.56 1.53
CA ALA A 67 12.66 -6.80 2.01
C ALA A 67 13.66 -7.85 2.50
N GLN A 68 14.96 -7.69 2.19
CA GLN A 68 15.95 -8.73 2.48
C GLN A 68 16.23 -8.84 3.98
N GLU A 69 16.01 -10.03 4.53
CA GLU A 69 16.19 -10.39 5.95
C GLU A 69 17.65 -10.39 6.40
N LYS A 70 18.58 -10.35 5.44
CA LYS A 70 20.02 -10.35 5.70
C LYS A 70 20.52 -9.17 6.54
N PHE A 71 19.69 -8.15 6.76
CA PHE A 71 20.01 -6.97 7.57
C PHE A 71 19.08 -6.80 8.78
N GLY A 72 18.51 -7.90 9.29
CA GLY A 72 17.43 -7.95 10.30
C GLY A 72 17.58 -7.08 11.56
N GLY A 73 18.77 -6.59 11.90
CA GLY A 73 18.99 -5.68 13.05
C GLY A 73 18.65 -4.20 12.80
N LEU A 74 18.64 -3.70 11.55
CA LEU A 74 18.38 -2.28 11.25
C LEU A 74 16.90 -1.94 10.98
N ARG A 75 16.03 -2.96 10.91
CA ARG A 75 14.63 -2.82 10.47
C ARG A 75 13.79 -1.97 11.42
N ASP A 76 13.92 -2.21 12.73
CA ASP A 76 13.18 -1.47 13.76
C ASP A 76 13.52 0.02 13.69
N GLY A 77 14.78 0.36 13.40
CA GLY A 77 15.22 1.74 13.22
C GLY A 77 14.49 2.49 12.11
N TYR A 78 14.09 1.81 11.02
CA TYR A 78 13.31 2.43 9.95
C TYR A 78 11.86 2.68 10.37
N TYR A 79 11.32 1.90 11.30
CA TYR A 79 9.93 2.00 11.74
C TYR A 79 9.73 3.12 12.77
N ILE A 80 10.72 3.40 13.62
CA ILE A 80 10.64 4.41 14.69
C ILE A 80 10.05 5.73 14.19
N GLY A 81 9.00 6.22 14.86
CA GLY A 81 8.31 7.46 14.51
C GLY A 81 7.42 7.36 13.27
N GLY A 82 7.17 6.17 12.74
CA GLY A 82 6.19 5.94 11.69
C GLY A 82 4.80 6.34 12.16
N GLN A 83 4.14 7.23 11.42
CA GLN A 83 2.79 7.69 11.74
C GLN A 83 1.72 6.85 11.04
N CYS A 84 2.09 6.14 9.97
CA CYS A 84 1.23 5.22 9.24
C CYS A 84 2.05 4.20 8.47
N ALA A 85 1.41 3.13 7.98
CA ALA A 85 2.09 2.11 7.20
C ALA A 85 1.28 1.56 6.02
N ILE A 86 2.00 1.09 5.01
CA ILE A 86 1.47 0.25 3.94
C ILE A 86 2.21 -1.09 3.99
N ILE A 87 1.46 -2.18 4.09
CA ILE A 87 1.97 -3.54 3.91
C ILE A 87 1.57 -4.00 2.52
N MET A 88 2.55 -4.30 1.67
CA MET A 88 2.32 -4.70 0.29
C MET A 88 2.67 -6.17 0.06
N PHE A 89 1.79 -6.87 -0.65
CA PHE A 89 2.05 -8.21 -1.17
C PHE A 89 1.73 -8.27 -2.67
N ASP A 90 2.10 -9.37 -3.32
CA ASP A 90 1.86 -9.62 -4.74
C ASP A 90 0.73 -10.65 -4.89
N VAL A 91 -0.35 -10.30 -5.57
CA VAL A 91 -1.51 -11.20 -5.73
C VAL A 91 -1.19 -12.45 -6.57
N THR A 92 -0.06 -12.46 -7.27
CA THR A 92 0.47 -13.61 -8.03
C THR A 92 1.37 -14.52 -7.19
N SER A 93 1.63 -14.16 -5.92
CA SER A 93 2.56 -14.86 -5.02
C SER A 93 1.92 -15.14 -3.66
N ARG A 94 1.48 -16.38 -3.44
CA ARG A 94 0.88 -16.80 -2.16
C ARG A 94 1.82 -16.62 -0.98
N ILE A 95 3.10 -16.92 -1.18
CA ILE A 95 4.12 -16.75 -0.13
C ILE A 95 4.22 -15.31 0.35
N SER A 96 4.09 -14.32 -0.55
CA SER A 96 4.13 -12.92 -0.16
C SER A 96 2.95 -12.50 0.71
N TYR A 97 1.79 -13.14 0.53
CA TYR A 97 0.63 -12.95 1.41
C TYR A 97 0.82 -13.66 2.75
N LYS A 98 1.32 -14.91 2.73
CA LYS A 98 1.62 -15.69 3.93
C LYS A 98 2.61 -14.99 4.88
N ASN A 99 3.47 -14.12 4.35
CA ASN A 99 4.42 -13.33 5.14
C ASN A 99 3.84 -12.01 5.68
N VAL A 100 2.65 -11.57 5.27
CA VAL A 100 1.99 -10.35 5.77
C VAL A 100 1.88 -10.31 7.30
N PRO A 101 1.49 -11.40 8.01
CA PRO A 101 1.45 -11.41 9.47
C PRO A 101 2.79 -11.09 10.12
N ASN A 102 3.91 -11.53 9.53
CA ASN A 102 5.25 -11.26 10.06
C ASN A 102 5.58 -9.75 9.93
N TRP A 103 5.33 -9.16 8.76
CA TRP A 103 5.51 -7.72 8.54
C TRP A 103 4.63 -6.87 9.46
N HIS A 104 3.38 -7.28 9.65
CA HIS A 104 2.46 -6.62 10.58
C HIS A 104 2.98 -6.70 12.01
N LYS A 105 3.39 -7.88 12.48
CA LYS A 105 3.94 -8.10 13.82
C LYS A 105 5.16 -7.22 14.11
N ASP A 106 6.07 -7.10 13.14
CA ASP A 106 7.25 -6.25 13.28
C ASP A 106 6.89 -4.77 13.30
N LEU A 107 5.92 -4.33 12.48
CA LEU A 107 5.43 -2.94 12.50
C LEU A 107 4.78 -2.59 13.83
N VAL A 108 3.83 -3.39 14.32
CA VAL A 108 3.10 -3.08 15.57
C VAL A 108 4.00 -3.13 16.80
N ARG A 109 5.12 -3.87 16.75
CA ARG A 109 6.14 -3.86 17.81
C ARG A 109 6.75 -2.46 18.00
N VAL A 110 6.87 -1.67 16.94
CA VAL A 110 7.53 -0.35 16.95
C VAL A 110 6.53 0.81 16.85
N CYS A 111 5.46 0.63 16.09
CA CYS A 111 4.44 1.62 15.78
C CYS A 111 3.07 1.13 16.27
N GLU A 112 2.78 1.33 17.55
CA GLU A 112 1.50 0.92 18.13
C GLU A 112 0.36 1.87 17.71
N GLY A 113 -0.78 1.29 17.32
CA GLY A 113 -2.02 2.05 17.05
C GLY A 113 -2.01 2.92 15.78
N VAL A 114 -0.98 2.83 14.93
CA VAL A 114 -0.92 3.63 13.70
C VAL A 114 -1.84 3.06 12.62
N PRO A 115 -2.49 3.92 11.79
CA PRO A 115 -3.31 3.45 10.68
C PRO A 115 -2.46 2.70 9.65
N MET A 116 -2.92 1.51 9.25
CA MET A 116 -2.25 0.66 8.28
C MET A 116 -3.17 0.25 7.15
N VAL A 117 -2.61 0.19 5.93
CA VAL A 117 -3.31 -0.31 4.74
C VAL A 117 -2.60 -1.55 4.22
N LEU A 118 -3.37 -2.61 3.97
CA LEU A 118 -2.93 -3.80 3.25
C LEU A 118 -3.17 -3.62 1.74
N CYS A 119 -2.15 -3.93 0.95
CA CYS A 119 -2.09 -3.59 -0.47
C CYS A 119 -1.73 -4.82 -1.30
N GLY A 120 -2.70 -5.35 -2.07
CA GLY A 120 -2.47 -6.45 -3.01
C GLY A 120 -2.09 -5.92 -4.39
N ASN A 121 -0.81 -5.97 -4.73
CA ASN A 121 -0.27 -5.44 -5.99
C ASN A 121 -0.30 -6.46 -7.13
N LYS A 122 -0.16 -5.95 -8.36
CA LYS A 122 -0.09 -6.70 -9.63
C LYS A 122 -1.40 -7.36 -10.05
N VAL A 123 -2.53 -6.73 -9.72
CA VAL A 123 -3.86 -7.22 -10.15
C VAL A 123 -4.07 -7.15 -11.67
N ASP A 124 -3.18 -6.49 -12.41
CA ASP A 124 -3.14 -6.53 -13.87
C ASP A 124 -2.68 -7.86 -14.45
N VAL A 125 -2.07 -8.73 -13.63
CA VAL A 125 -1.62 -10.05 -14.06
C VAL A 125 -2.78 -11.04 -14.02
N LYS A 126 -3.04 -11.72 -15.14
CA LYS A 126 -4.16 -12.67 -15.28
C LYS A 126 -4.08 -13.86 -14.32
N ASP A 127 -2.87 -14.37 -14.05
CA ASP A 127 -2.64 -15.50 -13.15
C ASP A 127 -2.62 -15.05 -11.67
N ARG A 128 -3.76 -14.56 -11.20
CA ARG A 128 -3.97 -14.15 -9.81
C ARG A 128 -4.10 -15.38 -8.92
N LYS A 129 -3.12 -15.58 -8.03
CA LYS A 129 -3.10 -16.72 -7.08
C LYS A 129 -3.87 -16.43 -5.79
N MET A 130 -3.88 -15.17 -5.35
CA MET A 130 -4.58 -14.71 -4.15
C MET A 130 -5.93 -14.10 -4.51
N LYS A 131 -7.01 -14.88 -4.38
CA LYS A 131 -8.39 -14.39 -4.65
C LYS A 131 -8.91 -13.52 -3.50
N ALA A 132 -9.86 -12.64 -3.79
CA ALA A 132 -10.50 -11.75 -2.80
C ALA A 132 -10.92 -12.48 -1.51
N LYS A 133 -11.60 -13.63 -1.66
CA LYS A 133 -12.05 -14.48 -0.54
C LYS A 133 -10.94 -15.06 0.35
N ALA A 134 -9.70 -15.10 -0.12
CA ALA A 134 -8.57 -15.61 0.64
C ALA A 134 -7.82 -14.49 1.38
N ILE A 135 -8.20 -13.23 1.16
CA ILE A 135 -7.51 -12.06 1.72
C ILE A 135 -8.29 -11.59 2.94
N VAL A 136 -8.08 -12.23 4.08
CA VAL A 136 -8.85 -12.00 5.31
C VAL A 136 -8.10 -11.26 6.40
N PHE A 137 -6.77 -11.26 6.35
CA PHE A 137 -5.90 -10.69 7.39
C PHE A 137 -6.30 -9.27 7.82
N HIS A 138 -6.73 -8.43 6.87
CA HIS A 138 -7.14 -7.06 7.12
C HIS A 138 -8.38 -6.96 8.02
N ARG A 139 -9.32 -7.91 7.93
CA ARG A 139 -10.53 -7.97 8.77
C ARG A 139 -10.20 -8.31 10.22
N HIS A 140 -9.26 -9.23 10.43
CA HIS A 140 -8.81 -9.62 11.78
C HIS A 140 -8.02 -8.52 12.48
N ASN A 141 -7.34 -7.65 11.73
CA ASN A 141 -6.44 -6.62 12.28
C ASN A 141 -6.98 -5.18 12.08
N ASN A 142 -8.25 -5.02 11.72
CA ASN A 142 -8.90 -3.72 11.50
C ASN A 142 -8.12 -2.80 10.53
N MET A 143 -7.58 -3.39 9.46
CA MET A 143 -6.87 -2.68 8.41
C MET A 143 -7.77 -2.46 7.20
N GLN A 144 -7.50 -1.41 6.44
CA GLN A 144 -8.10 -1.27 5.12
C GLN A 144 -7.34 -2.11 4.10
N TYR A 145 -8.07 -2.75 3.18
CA TYR A 145 -7.47 -3.44 2.04
C TYR A 145 -7.77 -2.71 0.72
N TYR A 146 -6.79 -2.71 -0.19
CA TYR A 146 -6.98 -2.35 -1.59
C TYR A 146 -6.24 -3.30 -2.54
N ASP A 147 -6.94 -3.74 -3.58
CA ASP A 147 -6.33 -4.21 -4.82
C ASP A 147 -5.69 -3.02 -5.54
N LEU A 148 -4.44 -3.15 -5.99
CA LEU A 148 -3.74 -2.11 -6.74
C LEU A 148 -2.90 -2.69 -7.89
N SER A 149 -2.57 -1.84 -8.85
CA SER A 149 -1.55 -2.15 -9.86
C SER A 149 -0.72 -0.93 -10.15
N ALA A 150 0.54 -0.97 -9.73
CA ALA A 150 1.53 0.07 -10.07
C ALA A 150 1.77 0.18 -11.59
N ARG A 151 1.44 -0.86 -12.37
CA ARG A 151 1.61 -0.88 -13.83
C ARG A 151 0.48 -0.17 -14.57
N SER A 152 -0.75 -0.31 -14.08
CA SER A 152 -1.96 0.27 -14.68
C SER A 152 -2.47 1.53 -13.98
N ASN A 153 -1.81 1.96 -12.91
CA ASN A 153 -2.26 3.02 -11.99
C ASN A 153 -3.62 2.74 -11.33
N TYR A 154 -4.07 1.48 -11.30
CA TYR A 154 -5.35 1.11 -10.69
C TYR A 154 -5.29 1.24 -9.16
N ASN A 155 -6.27 1.96 -8.59
CA ASN A 155 -6.43 2.27 -7.16
C ASN A 155 -5.20 2.90 -6.49
N PHE A 156 -4.33 3.52 -7.29
CA PHE A 156 -2.99 3.91 -6.88
C PHE A 156 -2.96 4.92 -5.72
N GLU A 157 -3.91 5.86 -5.69
CA GLU A 157 -4.03 6.88 -4.64
C GLU A 157 -4.85 6.43 -3.41
N LYS A 158 -5.66 5.36 -3.55
CA LYS A 158 -6.61 4.96 -2.50
C LYS A 158 -5.95 4.68 -1.14
N PRO A 159 -4.76 4.03 -1.06
CA PRO A 159 -4.05 3.86 0.20
C PRO A 159 -3.73 5.20 0.88
N PHE A 160 -3.15 6.15 0.15
CA PHE A 160 -2.80 7.47 0.69
C PHE A 160 -4.02 8.26 1.14
N LEU A 161 -5.10 8.23 0.34
CA LEU A 161 -6.34 8.94 0.66
C LEU A 161 -6.99 8.40 1.94
N TRP A 162 -7.01 7.08 2.11
CA TRP A 162 -7.52 6.49 3.34
C TRP A 162 -6.66 6.84 4.55
N LEU A 163 -5.32 6.78 4.39
CA LEU A 163 -4.37 7.11 5.45
C LEU A 163 -4.52 8.56 5.91
N VAL A 164 -4.57 9.52 4.98
CA VAL A 164 -4.74 10.93 5.37
C VAL A 164 -6.05 11.15 6.10
N ARG A 165 -7.16 10.56 5.65
CA ARG A 165 -8.47 10.68 6.34
C ARG A 165 -8.42 10.16 7.77
N LYS A 166 -7.66 9.08 8.03
CA LYS A 166 -7.44 8.55 9.37
C LYS A 166 -6.52 9.44 10.20
N LEU A 167 -5.43 9.93 9.63
CA LEU A 167 -4.45 10.78 10.31
C LEU A 167 -5.01 12.16 10.65
N SER A 168 -5.80 12.76 9.77
CA SER A 168 -6.44 14.07 9.97
C SER A 168 -7.76 13.98 10.74
N CYS A 169 -8.28 12.77 10.95
CA CYS A 169 -9.64 12.53 11.47
C CYS A 169 -10.74 13.24 10.66
N ASP A 170 -10.50 13.52 9.36
CA ASP A 170 -11.45 14.16 8.47
C ASP A 170 -11.80 13.21 7.29
N PRO A 171 -12.98 12.56 7.31
CA PRO A 171 -13.38 11.64 6.24
C PRO A 171 -13.72 12.36 4.92
N SER A 172 -13.90 13.68 4.94
CA SER A 172 -14.24 14.50 3.77
C SER A 172 -13.02 15.03 3.01
N VAL A 173 -11.81 14.64 3.43
CA VAL A 173 -10.58 14.92 2.67
C VAL A 173 -10.68 14.23 1.32
N GLU A 174 -10.37 14.97 0.26
CA GLU A 174 -10.26 14.48 -1.12
C GLU A 174 -8.98 15.00 -1.74
N PHE A 175 -8.39 14.21 -2.63
CA PHE A 175 -7.28 14.67 -3.46
C PHE A 175 -7.82 15.49 -4.63
N ALA A 176 -7.13 16.59 -4.93
CA ALA A 176 -7.31 17.26 -6.19
C ALA A 176 -6.91 16.32 -7.34
N PRO A 177 -7.48 16.47 -8.55
CA PRO A 177 -7.11 15.65 -9.68
C PRO A 177 -5.59 15.66 -9.89
N MET A 178 -4.97 14.48 -9.91
CA MET A 178 -3.52 14.39 -10.01
C MET A 178 -3.04 15.05 -11.31
N GLN A 179 -2.04 15.93 -11.23
CA GLN A 179 -1.37 16.44 -12.41
C GLN A 179 -0.52 15.32 -13.03
N ALA A 180 -1.08 14.68 -14.05
CA ALA A 180 -0.41 13.85 -15.05
C ALA A 180 0.62 12.82 -14.52
N LEU A 181 0.14 11.73 -13.91
CA LEU A 181 0.92 10.48 -13.99
C LEU A 181 1.15 10.17 -15.47
N ARG A 182 2.36 9.70 -15.81
CA ARG A 182 2.58 9.15 -17.15
C ARG A 182 1.52 8.08 -17.43
N PRO A 183 1.09 7.92 -18.69
CA PRO A 183 0.10 6.93 -19.06
C PRO A 183 0.42 5.54 -18.51
N PRO A 184 -0.59 4.75 -18.14
CA PRO A 184 -0.40 3.37 -17.69
C PRO A 184 0.31 2.55 -18.77
N GLU A 185 1.21 1.65 -18.38
CA GLU A 185 1.82 0.72 -19.35
C GLU A 185 0.82 -0.30 -19.88
N ILE A 186 -0.22 -0.56 -19.09
CA ILE A 186 -1.30 -1.47 -19.44
C ILE A 186 -2.63 -0.88 -18.96
N HIS A 187 -3.65 -0.98 -19.81
CA HIS A 187 -5.00 -0.53 -19.47
C HIS A 187 -5.80 -1.72 -18.95
N LEU A 188 -6.30 -1.60 -17.73
CA LEU A 188 -7.37 -2.48 -17.25
C LEU A 188 -8.68 -2.02 -17.87
N THR A 189 -9.41 -2.96 -18.46
CA THR A 189 -10.76 -2.72 -18.99
C THR A 189 -11.72 -2.38 -17.84
N ASP A 190 -12.79 -1.66 -18.14
CA ASP A 190 -13.76 -1.30 -17.11
C ASP A 190 -14.53 -2.52 -16.61
N GLU A 191 -14.71 -3.54 -17.44
CA GLU A 191 -15.23 -4.85 -17.04
C GLU A 191 -14.33 -5.51 -16.00
N GLN A 192 -13.01 -5.53 -16.21
CA GLN A 192 -12.06 -6.09 -15.25
C GLN A 192 -12.11 -5.35 -13.91
N LYS A 193 -12.12 -4.01 -13.93
CA LYS A 193 -12.21 -3.19 -12.71
C LYS A 193 -13.50 -3.50 -11.94
N LYS A 194 -14.65 -3.49 -12.63
CA LYS A 194 -15.96 -3.79 -12.04
C LYS A 194 -16.01 -5.20 -11.45
N GLN A 195 -15.42 -6.19 -12.13
CA GLN A 195 -15.37 -7.55 -11.62
C GLN A 195 -14.56 -7.64 -10.33
N MET A 196 -13.37 -7.02 -10.30
CA MET A 196 -12.54 -7.01 -9.08
C MET A 196 -13.24 -6.31 -7.91
N GLU A 197 -13.91 -5.17 -8.15
CA GLU A 197 -14.70 -4.50 -7.12
C GLU A 197 -15.87 -5.34 -6.62
N LYS A 198 -16.54 -6.07 -7.52
CA LYS A 198 -17.63 -6.98 -7.18
C LYS A 198 -17.12 -8.16 -6.33
N ASP A 199 -16.00 -8.76 -6.71
CA ASP A 199 -15.40 -9.89 -5.99
C ASP A 199 -14.97 -9.48 -4.58
N MET A 200 -14.40 -8.28 -4.43
CA MET A 200 -14.03 -7.72 -3.13
C MET A 200 -15.24 -7.46 -2.24
N LYS A 201 -16.27 -6.76 -2.77
CA LYS A 201 -17.51 -6.53 -2.02
C LYS A 201 -18.18 -7.83 -1.60
N TRP A 202 -18.19 -8.82 -2.48
CA TRP A 202 -18.73 -10.14 -2.16
C TRP A 202 -17.92 -10.82 -1.05
N ALA A 203 -16.59 -10.81 -1.12
CA ALA A 203 -15.73 -11.37 -0.07
C ALA A 203 -15.94 -10.68 1.30
N ASP A 204 -16.17 -9.37 1.31
CA ASP A 204 -16.46 -8.62 2.55
C ASP A 204 -17.80 -9.02 3.19
N THR A 205 -18.77 -9.50 2.40
CA THR A 205 -20.06 -9.99 2.93
C THR A 205 -19.99 -11.38 3.56
N LEU A 206 -18.95 -12.17 3.26
CA LEU A 206 -18.83 -13.53 3.78
C LEU A 206 -18.47 -13.51 5.28
N PRO A 207 -19.02 -14.45 6.09
CA PRO A 207 -18.54 -14.69 7.43
C PRO A 207 -17.06 -15.09 7.42
N LEU A 208 -16.30 -14.70 8.46
CA LEU A 208 -14.89 -15.09 8.56
C LEU A 208 -14.70 -16.62 8.58
N SER A 209 -15.68 -17.38 9.10
CA SER A 209 -15.68 -18.85 9.12
C SER A 209 -15.87 -19.51 7.75
N GLU A 210 -16.28 -18.76 6.72
CA GLU A 210 -16.47 -19.27 5.35
C GLU A 210 -15.34 -18.84 4.41
N LEU A 211 -14.40 -18.03 4.90
CA LEU A 211 -13.22 -17.63 4.18
C LEU A 211 -12.13 -18.65 4.47
N GLY A 212 -11.46 -19.13 3.42
CA GLY A 212 -10.59 -20.30 3.50
C GLY A 212 -9.57 -20.21 4.62
N ASP A 213 -9.53 -21.25 5.45
CA ASP A 213 -8.50 -21.46 6.47
C ASP A 213 -7.12 -21.41 5.83
N ASP A 214 -6.13 -20.93 6.60
CA ASP A 214 -4.71 -20.84 6.22
C ASP A 214 -4.10 -22.17 5.70
N GLU A 215 -4.83 -23.29 5.76
CA GLU A 215 -4.40 -24.63 5.33
C GLU A 215 -4.47 -24.86 3.81
N ASP A 216 -5.22 -24.05 3.04
CA ASP A 216 -5.33 -24.20 1.57
C ASP A 216 -4.48 -23.18 0.74
N LEU A 217 -3.64 -22.37 1.42
CA LEU A 217 -2.76 -21.35 0.82
C LEU A 217 -1.38 -21.86 0.40
#